data_AF-A0A7W2DWS5-F1
#
_entry.id   AF-A0A7W2DWS5-F1
#
_cell.length_a   1.000
_cell.length_b   1.000
_cell.length_c   1.000
_cell.angle_alpha   90.00
_cell.angle_beta   90.00
_cell.angle_gamma   90.00
#
_symmetry.space_group_name_H-M   'P 1'
#
loop_
_entity.id
_entity.type
_entity.pdbx_description
1 polymer ?
#
loop_
_entity_poly.entity_id
_entity_poly.type
_entity_poly.pdbx_seq_one_letter_code
_entity_poly.pdbx_strand_id
1 'polypeptide(L)' 'MTYATDRLYEEIAYVAYHFHWSHEEILDLEHRDRRAYADRIASLVTRANAGAEA' A
#
# COMPACT_ATOMS: atom_id res chain seq x y z
N MET A 1 -8.52 9.39 18.93
CA MET A 1 -8.51 9.75 17.50
C MET A 1 -8.70 8.49 16.72
N THR A 2 -9.94 8.21 16.32
CA THR A 2 -10.27 7.10 15.43
C THR A 2 -9.49 7.31 14.13
N TYR A 3 -8.65 6.33 13.77
CA TYR A 3 -8.08 6.27 12.43
C TYR A 3 -9.26 6.45 11.47
N ALA A 4 -9.23 7.51 10.67
CA ALA A 4 -10.32 7.78 9.73
C ALA A 4 -10.41 6.57 8.81
N THR A 5 -11.49 5.81 8.92
CA THR A 5 -11.72 4.56 8.20
C THR A 5 -11.51 4.72 6.69
N ASP A 6 -11.80 5.89 6.13
CA ASP A 6 -11.42 6.28 4.76
C ASP A 6 -9.95 6.05 4.41
N ARG A 7 -9.04 6.48 5.29
CA ARG A 7 -7.59 6.37 5.07
C ARG A 7 -7.11 4.92 5.09
N LEU A 8 -7.80 4.08 5.87
CA LEU A 8 -7.56 2.64 5.90
C LEU A 8 -8.00 2.00 4.58
N TYR A 9 -9.16 2.37 4.06
CA TYR A 9 -9.66 1.85 2.78
C TYR A 9 -8.76 2.27 1.60
N GLU A 10 -8.24 3.49 1.60
CA GLU A 10 -7.26 3.94 0.60
C GLU A 10 -5.98 3.10 0.64
N GLU A 11 -5.40 2.87 1.83
CA GLU A 11 -4.20 2.02 1.97
C GLU A 11 -4.46 0.60 1.46
N ILE A 12 -5.61 0.01 1.81
CA ILE A 12 -5.96 -1.34 1.38
C ILE A 12 -6.15 -1.40 -0.14
N ALA A 13 -6.86 -0.44 -0.72
CA ALA A 13 -7.07 -0.38 -2.16
C ALA A 13 -5.75 -0.21 -2.92
N TYR A 14 -4.83 0.61 -2.41
CA TYR A 14 -3.51 0.81 -3.00
C TYR A 14 -2.66 -0.47 -2.97
N VAL A 15 -2.61 -1.16 -1.84
CA VAL A 15 -1.87 -2.44 -1.72
C VAL A 15 -2.51 -3.52 -2.60
N ALA A 16 -3.84 -3.65 -2.58
CA ALA A 16 -4.57 -4.63 -3.40
C ALA A 16 -4.35 -4.38 -4.90
N TYR A 17 -4.31 -3.12 -5.35
CA TYR A 17 -4.07 -2.77 -6.75
C TYR A 17 -2.65 -3.17 -7.21
N HIS A 18 -1.64 -3.02 -6.35
CA HIS A 18 -0.24 -3.26 -6.73
C HIS A 18 0.26 -4.69 -6.50
N PHE A 19 -0.21 -5.39 -5.47
CA PHE A 19 0.23 -6.76 -5.14
C PHE A 19 -0.82 -7.83 -5.42
N HIS A 20 -2.06 -7.44 -5.73
CA HIS A 20 -3.19 -8.36 -5.91
C HIS A 20 -3.47 -9.27 -4.71
N TRP A 21 -3.07 -8.84 -3.50
CA TRP A 21 -3.45 -9.51 -2.26
C TRP A 21 -4.94 -9.36 -1.97
N SER A 22 -5.50 -10.37 -1.32
CA SER A 22 -6.92 -10.37 -0.95
C SER A 22 -7.17 -9.35 0.16
N HIS A 23 -8.37 -8.76 0.21
CA HIS A 23 -8.74 -7.79 1.24
C HIS A 23 -8.52 -8.35 2.66
N GLU A 24 -8.83 -9.64 2.86
CA GLU A 24 -8.64 -10.35 4.12
C GLU A 24 -7.16 -10.44 4.52
N GLU A 25 -6.26 -10.75 3.58
CA GLU A 25 -4.82 -10.81 3.86
C GLU A 25 -4.26 -9.44 4.25
N ILE A 26 -4.76 -8.35 3.66
CA ILE A 26 -4.31 -6.98 3.98
C ILE A 26 -4.88 -6.51 5.33
N LEU A 27 -6.09 -6.95 5.69
CA LEU A 27 -6.69 -6.68 6.99
C LEU A 27 -6.02 -7.46 8.13
N ASP A 28 -5.49 -8.66 7.83
CA ASP A 28 -4.78 -9.49 8.80
C ASP A 28 -3.38 -8.94 9.17
N LEU A 29 -2.81 -8.08 8.30
CA LEU A 29 -1.55 -7.39 8.58
C LEU A 29 -1.71 -6.38 9.73
N GLU A 30 -0.73 -6.36 10.62
CA GLU A 30 -0.63 -5.31 11.64
C GLU A 30 -0.56 -3.93 10.96
N HIS A 31 -1.17 -2.91 11.59
CA HIS A 31 -1.20 -1.53 11.06
C HIS A 31 0.19 -1.00 10.67
N ARG A 32 1.25 -1.44 11.38
CA ARG A 32 2.64 -1.05 11.08
C ARG A 32 3.14 -1.69 9.78
N ASP A 33 2.80 -2.95 9.54
CA ASP A 33 3.29 -3.72 8.41
C ASP A 33 2.60 -3.25 7.13
N ARG A 34 1.28 -3.00 7.18
CA ARG A 34 0.56 -2.42 6.05
C ARG A 34 1.16 -1.08 5.60
N ARG A 35 1.52 -0.19 6.55
CA ARG A 35 2.21 1.06 6.21
C ARG A 35 3.59 0.83 5.60
N ALA A 36 4.38 -0.09 6.16
CA ALA A 36 5.69 -0.43 5.62
C ALA A 36 5.60 -0.97 4.17
N TYR A 37 4.59 -1.79 3.87
CA TYR A 37 4.33 -2.25 2.50
C TYR A 37 3.90 -1.11 1.58
N ALA A 38 2.99 -0.23 2.00
CA ALA A 38 2.57 0.93 1.22
C ALA A 38 3.76 1.84 0.84
N ASP A 39 4.64 2.16 1.80
CA ASP A 39 5.85 2.96 1.57
C ASP A 39 6.82 2.27 0.59
N ARG A 40 6.94 0.94 0.70
CA ARG A 40 7.80 0.15 -0.19
C ARG A 40 7.27 0.11 -1.62
N ILE A 41 5.96 0.01 -1.80
CA ILE A 41 5.29 0.10 -3.11
C ILE A 41 5.57 1.47 -3.72
N ALA A 42 5.37 2.56 -2.97
CA ALA A 42 5.62 3.92 -3.45
C ALA A 42 7.08 4.10 -3.91
N SER A 43 8.03 3.56 -3.14
CA SER A 43 9.45 3.57 -3.53
C SER A 43 9.74 2.77 -4.81
N LEU A 44 9.11 1.61 -4.97
CA LEU A 44 9.23 0.76 -6.17
C LEU A 44 8.64 1.43 -7.43
N VAL A 45 7.47 2.06 -7.29
CA VAL A 45 6.81 2.79 -8.38
C VAL A 45 7.64 4.02 -8.78
N THR A 46 8.19 4.75 -7.79
CA THR A 46 9.02 5.93 -8.04
C THR A 46 10.28 5.58 -8.82
N ARG A 47 11.01 4.52 -8.40
CA ARG A 47 12.22 4.09 -9.11
C ARG A 47 11.91 3.54 -10.51
N ALA A 48 10.76 2.88 -10.69
CA ALA A 48 10.38 2.31 -11.97
C ALA A 48 10.06 3.40 -12.99
N ASN A 49 9.35 4.46 -12.57
CA ASN A 49 9.12 5.64 -13.40
C ASN A 49 10.41 6.40 -13.71
N ALA A 50 11.29 6.59 -12.71
CA ALA A 50 12.57 7.27 -12.92
C ALA A 50 13.49 6.54 -13.93
N GLY A 51 13.39 5.21 -14.03
CA GLY A 51 14.13 4.43 -15.03
C GLY A 51 13.46 4.34 -16.40
N ALA A 52 12.16 4.68 -16.51
CA ALA A 52 11.44 4.71 -17.77
C ALA A 52 11.60 6.05 -18.52
N GLU A 53 12.04 7.10 -17.84
CA GLU A 53 12.31 8.43 -18.40
C GLU A 53 13.78 8.63 -18.86
N ALA A 54 14.62 7.59 -18.79
CA ALA A 54 16.04 7.60 -19.17
C ALA A 54 16.30 6.83 -20.48
#